data_AF-A0ABD4BMC6-F1
#
_entry.id   AF-A0ABD4BMC6-F1
#
_cell.length_a   1.000
_cell.length_b   1.000
_cell.length_c   1.000
_cell.angle_alpha   90.00
_cell.angle_beta   90.00
_cell.angle_gamma   90.00
#
_symmetry.space_group_name_H-M   'P 1'
#
loop_
_entity.id
_entity.type
_entity.pdbx_description
1 polymer ?
#
loop_
_entity_poly.entity_id
_entity_poly.type
_entity_poly.pdbx_seq_one_letter_code
_entity_poly.pdbx_strand_id
1 'polypeptide(L)'
;MLPKSEKLLRQSVVRHLLESDTALEMGWRVQAYRQFEQVLSDKGFPCLFGRRANKSGSCLLLFIPCENEQQALRDGMEAYVKFVNDTPLEDRLFNPLIVIFEKTDFNTLAEEQAYAWATLQHLHDGDRTPWPAKACTDPEVFEWTYHSMFINMSFPRHSAMKSRSLGGHIVFVVNPRENFDEVASAETESGRKVREKIRQRIAD
;
A
#
# COMPACT_ATOMS: atom_id res chain seq x y z
N MET A 1 5.84 -6.23 21.41
CA MET A 1 6.16 -5.19 20.39
C MET A 1 6.26 -5.86 19.02
N LEU A 2 5.81 -5.23 17.92
CA LEU A 2 6.03 -5.79 16.56
C LEU A 2 7.53 -5.97 16.27
N PRO A 3 7.94 -7.01 15.53
CA PRO A 3 9.35 -7.26 15.22
C PRO A 3 10.01 -6.00 14.64
N LYS A 4 11.21 -5.66 15.12
CA LYS A 4 12.00 -4.53 14.59
C LYS A 4 12.90 -4.92 13.42
N SER A 5 13.22 -6.22 13.28
CA SER A 5 14.24 -6.73 12.35
C SER A 5 13.68 -7.27 11.03
N GLU A 6 12.39 -7.57 10.94
CA GLU A 6 11.77 -8.05 9.70
C GLU A 6 11.45 -6.87 8.77
N LYS A 7 11.95 -6.94 7.52
CA LYS A 7 11.72 -5.91 6.50
C LYS A 7 10.25 -5.84 6.09
N LEU A 8 9.58 -6.99 5.97
CA LEU A 8 8.17 -7.11 5.60
C LEU A 8 7.46 -8.02 6.60
N LEU A 9 6.38 -7.55 7.20
CA LEU A 9 5.59 -8.30 8.16
C LEU A 9 4.31 -8.84 7.50
N ARG A 10 4.03 -10.13 7.61
CA ARG A 10 2.76 -10.66 7.13
C ARG A 10 1.63 -10.26 8.07
N GLN A 11 0.53 -9.71 7.53
CA GLN A 11 -0.58 -9.20 8.33
C GLN A 11 -1.19 -10.26 9.27
N SER A 12 -1.35 -11.51 8.83
CA SER A 12 -1.83 -12.61 9.67
C SER A 12 -0.95 -12.88 10.89
N VAL A 13 0.38 -12.74 10.75
CA VAL A 13 1.32 -12.85 11.87
C VAL A 13 1.14 -11.68 12.84
N VAL A 14 1.01 -10.46 12.31
CA VAL A 14 0.74 -9.26 13.12
C VAL A 14 -0.55 -9.39 13.93
N ARG A 15 -1.63 -9.91 13.32
CA ARG A 15 -2.89 -10.19 14.04
C ARG A 15 -2.68 -11.15 15.19
N HIS A 16 -2.06 -12.29 14.91
CA HIS A 16 -1.85 -13.31 15.91
C HIS A 16 -1.05 -12.78 17.10
N LEU A 17 0.02 -12.03 16.84
CA LEU A 17 0.81 -11.38 17.90
C LEU A 17 -0.05 -10.43 18.75
N LEU A 18 -0.84 -9.58 18.12
CA LEU A 18 -1.70 -8.61 18.80
C LEU A 18 -2.91 -9.22 19.53
N GLU A 19 -3.33 -10.43 19.18
CA GLU A 19 -4.37 -11.19 19.90
C GLU A 19 -3.78 -11.95 21.10
N SER A 20 -2.54 -12.43 20.97
CA SER A 20 -1.88 -13.29 21.97
C SER A 20 -1.22 -12.54 23.14
N ASP A 21 -0.88 -11.27 22.95
CA ASP A 21 -0.10 -10.49 23.92
C ASP A 21 -0.84 -9.21 24.31
N THR A 22 -1.50 -9.23 25.47
CA THR A 22 -2.21 -8.08 26.04
C THR A 22 -1.28 -6.98 26.56
N ALA A 23 0.02 -7.24 26.64
CA ALA A 23 1.05 -6.29 27.10
C ALA A 23 1.85 -5.68 25.94
N LEU A 24 1.44 -5.91 24.68
CA LEU A 24 2.05 -5.31 23.51
C LEU A 24 1.98 -3.78 23.62
N GLU A 25 3.13 -3.18 23.91
CA GLU A 25 3.32 -1.73 24.00
C GLU A 25 2.61 -1.04 22.82
N MET A 26 1.72 -0.09 23.13
CA MET A 26 0.94 0.68 22.15
C MET A 26 1.80 1.71 21.42
N GLY A 27 2.94 1.29 20.88
CA GLY A 27 3.76 2.11 20.00
C GLY A 27 3.01 2.45 18.71
N TRP A 28 3.46 3.50 18.02
CA TRP A 28 2.79 4.06 16.84
C TRP A 28 2.47 3.00 15.77
N ARG A 29 3.34 2.00 15.54
CA ARG A 29 3.13 0.92 14.56
C ARG A 29 1.86 0.12 14.83
N VAL A 30 1.59 -0.18 16.10
CA VAL A 30 0.38 -0.91 16.52
C VAL A 30 -0.86 -0.03 16.31
N GLN A 31 -0.79 1.24 16.71
CA GLN A 31 -1.89 2.19 16.54
C GLN A 31 -2.23 2.37 15.05
N ALA A 32 -1.21 2.61 14.22
CA ALA A 32 -1.35 2.81 12.78
C ALA A 32 -1.94 1.57 12.09
N TYR A 33 -1.46 0.37 12.46
CA TYR A 33 -2.02 -0.88 11.95
C TYR A 33 -3.50 -1.07 12.33
N ARG A 34 -3.86 -0.83 13.59
CA ARG A 34 -5.25 -0.97 14.05
C ARG A 34 -6.19 -0.01 13.33
N GLN A 35 -5.77 1.22 13.10
CA GLN A 35 -6.54 2.20 12.31
C GLN A 35 -6.72 1.74 10.86
N PHE A 36 -5.65 1.29 10.21
CA PHE A 36 -5.70 0.73 8.86
C PHE A 36 -6.64 -0.47 8.76
N GLU A 37 -6.49 -1.43 9.68
CA GLU A 37 -7.33 -2.62 9.75
C GLU A 37 -8.80 -2.27 9.97
N GLN A 38 -9.09 -1.30 10.84
CA GLN A 38 -10.45 -0.85 11.13
C GLN A 38 -11.10 -0.24 9.87
N VAL A 39 -10.40 0.64 9.14
CA VAL A 39 -10.92 1.22 7.90
C VAL A 39 -11.26 0.14 6.88
N LEU A 40 -10.37 -0.83 6.66
CA LEU A 40 -10.62 -1.91 5.69
C LEU A 40 -11.64 -2.95 6.16
N SER A 41 -11.94 -3.00 7.45
CA SER A 41 -12.98 -3.87 8.01
C SER A 41 -14.37 -3.24 7.92
N ASP A 42 -14.46 -1.94 7.66
CA ASP A 42 -15.72 -1.23 7.46
C ASP A 42 -16.44 -1.73 6.19
N LYS A 43 -17.71 -2.12 6.34
CA LYS A 43 -18.58 -2.55 5.23
C LYS A 43 -18.85 -1.42 4.23
N GLY A 44 -18.72 -0.17 4.64
CA GLY A 44 -18.81 1.03 3.81
C GLY A 44 -17.53 1.35 3.04
N PHE A 45 -16.40 0.72 3.33
CA PHE A 45 -15.16 0.99 2.57
C PHE A 45 -15.28 0.46 1.13
N PRO A 46 -15.08 1.28 0.09
CA PRO A 46 -15.53 0.96 -1.27
C PRO A 46 -14.67 -0.10 -1.97
N CYS A 47 -13.38 -0.22 -1.63
CA CYS A 47 -12.44 -1.09 -2.36
C CYS A 47 -12.58 -2.57 -1.97
N LEU A 48 -13.21 -3.36 -2.84
CA LEU A 48 -13.40 -4.81 -2.66
C LEU A 48 -12.09 -5.59 -2.50
N PHE A 49 -11.06 -5.24 -3.29
CA PHE A 49 -9.75 -5.90 -3.24
C PHE A 49 -9.05 -5.64 -1.91
N GLY A 50 -9.05 -4.39 -1.43
CA GLY A 50 -8.50 -4.01 -0.13
C GLY A 50 -9.19 -4.74 1.02
N ARG A 51 -10.53 -4.78 1.02
CA ARG A 51 -11.29 -5.54 2.03
C ARG A 51 -10.99 -7.04 1.97
N ARG A 52 -10.86 -7.63 0.78
CA ARG A 52 -10.52 -9.05 0.61
C ARG A 52 -9.14 -9.36 1.17
N ALA A 53 -8.10 -8.61 0.76
CA ALA A 53 -6.73 -8.79 1.23
C ALA A 53 -6.62 -8.61 2.75
N ASN A 54 -7.31 -7.59 3.29
CA ASN A 54 -7.42 -7.40 4.73
C ASN A 54 -8.09 -8.59 5.41
N LYS A 55 -9.23 -9.06 4.92
CA LYS A 55 -9.94 -10.19 5.53
C LYS A 55 -9.09 -11.48 5.55
N SER A 56 -8.33 -11.76 4.49
CA SER A 56 -7.42 -12.92 4.44
C SER A 56 -6.15 -12.74 5.28
N GLY A 57 -5.82 -11.53 5.72
CA GLY A 57 -4.56 -11.27 6.43
C GLY A 57 -3.33 -11.49 5.56
N SER A 58 -3.48 -11.26 4.25
CA SER A 58 -2.46 -11.55 3.23
C SER A 58 -1.59 -10.34 2.89
N CYS A 59 -1.94 -9.15 3.35
CA CYS A 59 -1.12 -7.95 3.17
C CYS A 59 0.29 -8.15 3.74
N LEU A 60 1.28 -7.60 3.04
CA LEU A 60 2.63 -7.42 3.56
C LEU A 60 2.73 -6.00 4.11
N LEU A 61 3.19 -5.84 5.34
CA LEU A 61 3.23 -4.57 6.04
C LEU A 61 4.68 -4.09 6.15
N LEU A 62 4.89 -2.82 5.84
CA LEU A 62 6.15 -2.11 6.00
C LEU A 62 5.88 -0.83 6.81
N PHE A 63 6.61 -0.67 7.91
CA PHE A 63 6.51 0.52 8.77
C PHE A 63 7.73 1.39 8.54
N ILE A 64 7.51 2.66 8.20
CA ILE A 64 8.56 3.61 7.89
C ILE A 64 8.72 4.59 9.06
N PRO A 65 9.77 4.46 9.88
CA PRO A 65 10.00 5.37 10.98
C PRO A 65 10.67 6.67 10.52
N CYS A 66 10.58 7.73 11.32
CA CYS A 66 11.16 9.04 11.00
C CYS A 66 12.70 9.03 10.93
N GLU A 67 13.37 8.25 11.79
CA GLU A 67 14.84 8.29 11.94
C GLU A 67 15.61 7.78 10.72
N ASN A 68 15.02 6.88 9.92
CA ASN A 68 15.69 6.26 8.77
C ASN A 68 14.74 6.01 7.57
N GLU A 69 13.75 6.89 7.40
CA GLU A 69 12.66 6.79 6.42
C GLU A 69 13.11 6.26 5.05
N GLN A 70 14.10 6.93 4.45
CA GLN A 70 14.56 6.65 3.10
C GLN A 70 15.21 5.28 2.97
N GLN A 71 15.98 4.86 3.98
CA GLN A 71 16.60 3.54 3.97
C GLN A 71 15.57 2.44 4.21
N ALA A 72 14.65 2.63 5.16
CA ALA A 72 13.57 1.69 5.43
C ALA A 72 12.67 1.48 4.21
N LEU A 73 12.34 2.56 3.48
CA LEU A 73 11.54 2.48 2.27
C LEU A 73 12.27 1.73 1.16
N ARG A 74 13.54 2.06 0.90
CA ARG A 74 14.37 1.32 -0.08
C ARG A 74 14.44 -0.17 0.25
N ASP A 75 14.82 -0.51 1.47
CA ASP A 75 14.95 -1.89 1.93
C ASP A 75 13.65 -2.68 1.81
N GLY A 76 12.52 -2.06 2.18
CA GLY A 76 11.21 -2.69 2.10
C GLY A 76 10.71 -2.85 0.66
N MET A 77 10.94 -1.86 -0.20
CA MET A 77 10.59 -1.93 -1.63
C MET A 77 11.43 -3.00 -2.35
N GLU A 78 12.74 -3.08 -2.11
CA GLU A 78 13.60 -4.14 -2.63
C GLU A 78 13.14 -5.53 -2.16
N ALA A 79 12.80 -5.68 -0.87
CA ALA A 79 12.26 -6.92 -0.33
C ALA A 79 10.94 -7.31 -1.00
N TYR A 80 10.09 -6.33 -1.32
CA TYR A 80 8.82 -6.59 -1.99
C TYR A 80 8.99 -6.94 -3.47
N VAL A 81 9.89 -6.26 -4.19
CA VAL A 81 10.28 -6.63 -5.57
C VAL A 81 10.82 -8.05 -5.59
N LYS A 82 11.66 -8.42 -4.61
CA LYS A 82 12.14 -9.81 -4.48
C LYS A 82 10.99 -10.79 -4.23
N PHE A 83 10.08 -10.49 -3.30
CA PHE A 83 8.90 -11.31 -3.05
C PHE A 83 8.07 -11.51 -4.32
N VAL A 84 7.84 -10.44 -5.08
CA VAL A 84 7.17 -10.49 -6.37
C VAL A 84 7.93 -11.45 -7.27
N ASN A 85 9.19 -11.17 -7.64
CA ASN A 85 9.96 -12.00 -8.56
C ASN A 85 10.04 -13.50 -8.19
N ASP A 86 10.07 -13.83 -6.90
CA ASP A 86 10.19 -15.21 -6.42
C ASP A 86 8.85 -15.95 -6.28
N THR A 87 7.71 -15.25 -6.31
CA THR A 87 6.38 -15.83 -6.06
C THR A 87 5.55 -15.85 -7.34
N PRO A 88 4.99 -16.97 -7.79
CA PRO A 88 4.12 -17.01 -8.98
C PRO A 88 2.95 -16.02 -8.89
N LEU A 89 2.51 -15.50 -10.05
CA LEU A 89 1.44 -14.49 -10.13
C LEU A 89 0.17 -14.91 -9.36
N GLU A 90 -0.30 -16.13 -9.61
CA GLU A 90 -1.49 -16.73 -9.00
C GLU A 90 -1.44 -16.79 -7.47
N ASP A 91 -0.24 -16.95 -6.90
CA ASP A 91 -0.02 -17.04 -5.45
C ASP A 91 0.09 -15.67 -4.79
N ARG A 92 0.40 -14.61 -5.55
CA ARG A 92 0.65 -13.25 -5.03
C ARG A 92 -0.43 -12.21 -5.34
N LEU A 93 -1.50 -12.56 -6.08
CA LEU A 93 -2.54 -11.63 -6.53
C LEU A 93 -3.17 -10.78 -5.40
N PHE A 94 -3.22 -11.31 -4.17
CA PHE A 94 -3.83 -10.65 -3.02
C PHE A 94 -2.83 -10.34 -1.90
N ASN A 95 -1.55 -10.14 -2.24
CA ASN A 95 -0.49 -9.76 -1.31
C ASN A 95 0.03 -8.34 -1.58
N PRO A 96 -0.82 -7.29 -1.46
CA PRO A 96 -0.34 -5.93 -1.59
C PRO A 96 0.67 -5.61 -0.49
N LEU A 97 1.66 -4.80 -0.81
CA LEU A 97 2.50 -4.14 0.18
C LEU A 97 1.77 -2.90 0.69
N ILE A 98 1.68 -2.79 2.01
CA ILE A 98 1.10 -1.67 2.75
C ILE A 98 2.24 -0.98 3.49
N VAL A 99 2.63 0.18 2.99
CA VAL A 99 3.68 1.02 3.59
C VAL A 99 3.02 2.09 4.44
N ILE A 100 3.33 2.14 5.73
CA ILE A 100 2.73 3.08 6.68
C ILE A 100 3.83 3.97 7.27
N PHE A 101 3.66 5.29 7.12
CA PHE A 101 4.66 6.28 7.55
C PHE A 101 4.38 6.75 8.98
N GLU A 102 5.43 6.80 9.82
CA GLU A 102 5.35 7.33 11.20
C GLU A 102 5.04 8.82 11.22
N LYS A 103 5.55 9.58 10.25
CA LYS A 103 5.41 11.03 10.17
C LYS A 103 3.94 11.43 9.98
N THR A 104 3.42 12.28 10.87
CA THR A 104 2.02 12.75 10.86
C THR A 104 1.87 14.26 11.14
N ASP A 105 2.96 15.00 11.31
CA ASP A 105 3.04 16.43 11.62
C ASP A 105 2.76 17.31 10.39
N PHE A 106 1.72 16.98 9.64
CA PHE A 106 1.19 17.78 8.54
C PHE A 106 -0.06 18.53 9.00
N ASN A 107 -0.35 19.67 8.40
CA ASN A 107 -1.51 20.50 8.69
C ASN A 107 -2.56 20.43 7.58
N THR A 108 -2.13 20.21 6.32
CA THR A 108 -3.01 20.21 5.15
C THR A 108 -2.84 18.97 4.28
N LEU A 109 -3.85 18.64 3.45
CA LEU A 109 -3.74 17.56 2.47
C LEU A 109 -2.63 17.83 1.45
N ALA A 110 -2.43 19.09 1.05
CA ALA A 110 -1.38 19.47 0.12
C ALA A 110 0.02 19.18 0.68
N GLU A 111 0.24 19.40 1.98
CA GLU A 111 1.50 19.03 2.65
C GLU A 111 1.72 17.52 2.68
N GLU A 112 0.67 16.74 2.98
CA GLU A 112 0.74 15.27 2.96
C GLU A 112 1.09 14.74 1.55
N GLN A 113 0.46 15.31 0.51
CA GLN A 113 0.71 14.96 -0.88
C GLN A 113 2.11 15.37 -1.34
N ALA A 114 2.55 16.58 -1.01
CA ALA A 114 3.88 17.06 -1.36
C ALA A 114 4.98 16.20 -0.72
N TYR A 115 4.79 15.84 0.56
CA TYR A 115 5.70 14.92 1.24
C TYR A 115 5.72 13.54 0.57
N ALA A 116 4.57 12.93 0.28
CA ALA A 116 4.52 11.62 -0.36
C ALA A 116 5.20 11.58 -1.73
N TRP A 117 4.98 12.61 -2.55
CA TRP A 117 5.65 12.75 -3.84
C TRP A 117 7.15 12.96 -3.68
N ALA A 118 7.59 13.80 -2.74
CA ALA A 118 9.00 13.97 -2.44
C ALA A 118 9.63 12.66 -1.97
N THR A 119 8.98 11.90 -1.10
CA THR A 119 9.47 10.58 -0.65
C THR A 119 9.61 9.60 -1.82
N LEU A 120 8.67 9.57 -2.76
CA LEU A 120 8.77 8.73 -3.95
C LEU A 120 9.89 9.19 -4.90
N GLN A 121 10.08 10.51 -5.04
CA GLN A 121 11.20 11.06 -5.82
C GLN A 121 12.55 10.70 -5.20
N HIS A 122 12.72 10.80 -3.88
CA HIS A 122 13.97 10.39 -3.22
C HIS A 122 14.24 8.89 -3.34
N LEU A 123 13.18 8.06 -3.36
CA LEU A 123 13.32 6.65 -3.68
C LEU A 123 13.85 6.48 -5.11
N HIS A 124 13.27 7.22 -6.07
CA HIS A 124 13.71 7.20 -7.47
C HIS A 124 15.16 7.65 -7.67
N ASP A 125 15.56 8.74 -7.01
CA ASP A 125 16.93 9.27 -7.09
C ASP A 125 17.97 8.27 -6.56
N GLY A 126 17.54 7.33 -5.71
CA GLY A 126 18.34 6.23 -5.19
C GLY A 126 18.32 4.95 -6.03
N ASP A 127 17.53 4.90 -7.11
CA ASP A 127 17.43 3.71 -7.97
C ASP A 127 18.76 3.40 -8.65
N ARG A 128 19.19 2.14 -8.55
CA ARG A 128 20.42 1.66 -9.19
C ARG A 128 20.18 1.10 -10.60
N THR A 129 18.92 0.86 -10.93
CA THR A 129 18.49 0.35 -12.23
C THR A 129 17.82 1.46 -13.03
N PRO A 130 18.04 1.53 -14.35
CA PRO A 130 17.37 2.53 -15.18
C PRO A 130 15.84 2.35 -15.13
N TRP A 131 15.12 3.44 -15.38
CA TRP A 131 13.67 3.39 -15.58
C TRP A 131 13.32 2.39 -16.70
N PRO A 132 12.29 1.54 -16.55
CA PRO A 132 11.97 0.54 -17.55
C PRO A 132 11.61 1.18 -18.89
N ALA A 133 12.23 0.72 -19.98
CA ALA A 133 12.11 1.35 -21.31
C ALA A 133 10.68 1.48 -21.86
N LYS A 134 9.75 0.65 -21.37
CA LYS A 134 8.33 0.65 -21.78
C LYS A 134 7.39 1.31 -20.77
N ALA A 135 7.90 1.73 -19.60
CA ALA A 135 7.09 2.37 -18.57
C ALA A 135 6.95 3.86 -18.87
N CYS A 136 5.74 4.41 -18.70
CA CYS A 136 5.51 5.84 -18.88
C CYS A 136 6.28 6.64 -17.82
N THR A 137 6.85 7.78 -18.21
CA THR A 137 7.59 8.68 -17.32
C THR A 137 6.74 9.85 -16.81
N ASP A 138 5.56 10.06 -17.39
CA ASP A 138 4.64 11.15 -16.99
C ASP A 138 3.73 10.68 -15.85
N PRO A 139 3.88 11.18 -14.61
CA PRO A 139 3.06 10.78 -13.48
C PRO A 139 1.59 11.20 -13.58
N GLU A 140 1.25 12.09 -14.53
CA GLU A 140 -0.11 12.61 -14.69
C GLU A 140 -1.00 11.71 -15.57
N VAL A 141 -0.44 10.70 -16.24
CA VAL A 141 -1.24 9.78 -17.08
C VAL A 141 -1.69 8.54 -16.32
N PHE A 142 -2.84 7.98 -16.71
CA PHE A 142 -3.46 6.87 -15.98
C PHE A 142 -2.69 5.55 -16.09
N GLU A 143 -1.83 5.42 -17.11
CA GLU A 143 -0.95 4.27 -17.34
C GLU A 143 0.34 4.30 -16.50
N TRP A 144 0.61 5.42 -15.82
CA TRP A 144 1.86 5.58 -15.09
C TRP A 144 1.98 4.59 -13.92
N THR A 145 3.17 4.01 -13.79
CA THR A 145 3.56 3.12 -12.69
C THR A 145 5.02 3.36 -12.35
N TYR A 146 5.38 3.25 -11.08
CA TYR A 146 6.75 3.37 -10.61
C TYR A 146 7.47 2.03 -10.80
N HIS A 147 8.39 1.92 -11.76
CA HIS A 147 9.11 0.67 -12.05
C HIS A 147 8.18 -0.59 -12.19
N SER A 148 7.03 -0.44 -12.87
CA SER A 148 5.96 -1.46 -12.99
C SER A 148 5.15 -1.74 -11.72
N MET A 149 5.37 -0.98 -10.65
CA MET A 149 4.56 -1.00 -9.45
C MET A 149 3.51 0.11 -9.51
N PHE A 150 2.25 -0.27 -9.36
CA PHE A 150 1.17 0.66 -9.11
C PHE A 150 1.17 1.06 -7.64
N ILE A 151 1.28 2.35 -7.37
CA ILE A 151 1.30 2.92 -6.02
C ILE A 151 0.05 3.77 -5.83
N ASN A 152 -0.83 3.34 -4.93
CA ASN A 152 -1.92 4.17 -4.45
C ASN A 152 -1.48 4.87 -3.16
N MET A 153 -1.31 6.18 -3.22
CA MET A 153 -1.07 7.02 -2.04
C MET A 153 -2.40 7.39 -1.40
N SER A 154 -2.52 7.13 -0.10
CA SER A 154 -3.67 7.46 0.74
C SER A 154 -3.23 8.38 1.88
N PHE A 155 -4.08 9.34 2.23
CA PHE A 155 -3.74 10.44 3.12
C PHE A 155 -4.82 10.63 4.19
N PRO A 156 -4.43 10.92 5.45
CA PRO A 156 -5.38 11.13 6.55
C PRO A 156 -6.42 12.21 6.24
N ARG A 157 -5.99 13.34 5.65
CA ARG A 157 -6.87 14.50 5.38
C ARG A 157 -7.66 14.38 4.08
N HIS A 158 -7.58 13.26 3.37
CA HIS A 158 -8.30 13.08 2.12
C HIS A 158 -9.78 12.72 2.37
N SER A 159 -10.63 13.74 2.50
CA SER A 159 -12.07 13.57 2.76
C SER A 159 -12.93 13.33 1.51
N ALA A 160 -12.50 13.81 0.34
CA ALA A 160 -13.30 13.76 -0.90
C ALA A 160 -13.49 12.33 -1.46
N MET A 161 -12.57 11.41 -1.16
CA MET A 161 -12.63 10.02 -1.60
C MET A 161 -12.27 9.10 -0.44
N LYS A 162 -13.24 8.32 0.05
CA LYS A 162 -13.03 7.38 1.18
C LYS A 162 -11.95 6.35 0.89
N SER A 163 -11.80 5.90 -0.35
CA SER A 163 -10.75 4.96 -0.75
C SER A 163 -9.32 5.52 -0.67
N ARG A 164 -9.17 6.83 -0.43
CA ARG A 164 -7.89 7.55 -0.34
C ARG A 164 -7.54 7.96 1.09
N SER A 165 -8.25 7.47 2.09
CA SER A 165 -7.91 7.63 3.50
C SER A 165 -7.95 6.26 4.18
N LEU A 166 -6.83 5.88 4.80
CA LEU A 166 -6.62 4.54 5.36
C LEU A 166 -6.26 4.60 6.86
N GLY A 167 -6.65 5.67 7.54
CA GLY A 167 -6.36 5.90 8.96
C GLY A 167 -5.66 7.23 9.20
N GLY A 168 -4.97 7.35 10.33
CA GLY A 168 -4.28 8.58 10.77
C GLY A 168 -2.88 8.78 10.18
N HIS A 169 -2.43 7.91 9.28
CA HIS A 169 -1.10 7.94 8.67
C HIS A 169 -1.19 8.03 7.15
N ILE A 170 -0.13 8.55 6.51
CA ILE A 170 0.07 8.36 5.07
C ILE A 170 0.33 6.88 4.82
N VAL A 171 -0.34 6.32 3.81
CA VAL A 171 -0.22 4.91 3.45
C VAL A 171 0.01 4.78 1.96
N PHE A 172 1.07 4.06 1.57
CA PHE A 172 1.21 3.59 0.19
C PHE A 172 0.70 2.14 0.10
N VAL A 173 -0.23 1.91 -0.81
CA VAL A 173 -0.68 0.57 -1.20
C VAL A 173 -0.02 0.24 -2.53
N VAL A 174 0.97 -0.65 -2.49
CA VAL A 174 1.85 -0.97 -3.62
C VAL A 174 1.52 -2.37 -4.15
N ASN A 175 1.31 -2.46 -5.46
CA ASN A 175 1.02 -3.72 -6.16
C ASN A 175 1.76 -3.76 -7.50
N PRO A 176 2.23 -4.93 -7.96
CA PRO A 176 2.65 -5.10 -9.34
C PRO A 176 1.50 -4.75 -10.29
N ARG A 177 1.81 -4.08 -11.40
CA ARG A 177 0.80 -3.71 -12.40
C ARG A 177 0.08 -4.93 -12.97
N GLU A 178 0.84 -5.99 -13.25
CA GLU A 178 0.34 -7.27 -13.79
C GLU A 178 -0.75 -7.92 -12.93
N ASN A 179 -0.76 -7.70 -11.60
CA ASN A 179 -1.82 -8.20 -10.74
C ASN A 179 -3.18 -7.62 -11.14
N PHE A 180 -3.22 -6.35 -11.56
CA PHE A 180 -4.44 -5.70 -12.04
C PHE A 180 -4.83 -6.17 -13.43
N ASP A 181 -3.85 -6.43 -14.29
CA ASP A 181 -4.10 -6.91 -15.64
C ASP A 181 -4.69 -8.34 -15.59
N GLU A 182 -4.33 -9.16 -14.60
CA GLU A 182 -4.93 -10.47 -14.36
C GLU A 182 -6.38 -10.39 -13.84
N VAL A 183 -6.62 -9.63 -12.76
CA VAL A 183 -7.94 -9.62 -12.09
C VAL A 183 -8.95 -8.67 -12.73
N ALA A 184 -8.47 -7.69 -13.50
CA ALA A 184 -9.28 -6.60 -14.04
C ALA A 184 -8.83 -6.22 -15.46
N SER A 185 -8.46 -7.19 -16.32
CA SER A 185 -8.13 -6.90 -17.72
C SER A 185 -9.25 -6.11 -18.43
N ALA A 186 -8.89 -5.10 -19.23
CA ALA A 186 -9.84 -4.43 -20.12
C ALA A 186 -10.22 -5.29 -21.34
N GLU A 187 -9.46 -6.35 -21.62
CA GLU A 187 -9.63 -7.23 -22.77
C GLU A 187 -10.61 -8.37 -22.50
N THR A 188 -10.89 -8.69 -21.23
CA THR A 188 -11.79 -9.79 -20.84
C THR A 188 -13.14 -9.27 -20.34
N GLU A 189 -14.22 -10.01 -20.60
CA GLU A 189 -15.55 -9.66 -20.12
C GLU A 189 -15.61 -9.62 -18.57
N SER A 190 -14.97 -10.60 -17.93
CA SER A 190 -14.86 -10.67 -16.46
C SER A 190 -14.12 -9.45 -15.90
N GLY A 191 -13.00 -9.04 -16.51
CA GLY A 191 -12.24 -7.88 -16.08
C GLY A 191 -12.99 -6.56 -16.29
N ARG A 192 -13.73 -6.41 -17.40
CA ARG A 192 -14.63 -5.25 -17.63
C ARG A 192 -15.71 -5.15 -16.55
N LYS A 193 -16.37 -6.26 -16.20
CA LYS A 193 -17.38 -6.31 -15.12
C LYS A 193 -16.77 -5.94 -13.76
N VAL A 194 -15.55 -6.40 -13.48
CA VAL A 194 -14.81 -6.02 -12.27
C VAL A 194 -14.59 -4.50 -12.23
N ARG A 195 -14.10 -3.90 -13.32
CA ARG A 195 -13.87 -2.45 -13.41
C ARG A 195 -15.16 -1.65 -13.24
N GLU A 196 -16.26 -2.07 -13.87
CA GLU A 196 -17.56 -1.41 -13.74
C GLU A 196 -18.04 -1.41 -12.28
N LYS A 197 -17.95 -2.55 -11.61
CA LYS A 197 -18.32 -2.69 -10.19
C LYS A 197 -17.46 -1.84 -9.26
N ILE A 198 -16.17 -1.67 -9.57
CA ILE A 198 -15.28 -0.75 -8.86
C ILE A 198 -15.77 0.69 -9.04
N ARG A 199 -16.05 1.11 -10.28
CA ARG A 199 -16.49 2.49 -10.59
C ARG A 199 -17.78 2.85 -9.88
N GLN A 200 -18.78 1.96 -9.90
CA GLN A 200 -20.05 2.16 -9.19
C GLN A 200 -19.83 2.42 -7.70
N ARG A 201 -18.91 1.70 -7.06
CA ARG A 201 -18.62 1.82 -5.62
C ARG A 201 -17.81 3.04 -5.22
N ILE A 202 -17.09 3.65 -6.16
CA ILE A 202 -16.28 4.85 -5.89
C ILE A 202 -17.11 6.13 -6.11
N ALA A 203 -18.15 6.06 -6.95
CA ALA A 203 -19.05 7.18 -7.21
C ALA A 203 -20.06 7.46 -6.07
N ASP A 204 -20.27 6.49 -5.17
CA ASP A 204 -21.15 6.56 -3.99
C ASP A 204 -20.39 6.98 -2.70
#